data_AF-A0A3E0E7J9-F1
#
_entry.id   AF-A0A3E0E7J9-F1
#
_cell.length_a   1.000
_cell.length_b   1.000
_cell.length_c   1.000
_cell.angle_alpha   90.00
_cell.angle_beta   90.00
_cell.angle_gamma   90.00
#
_symmetry.space_group_name_H-M   'P 1'
#
loop_
_entity.id
_entity.type
_entity.pdbx_description
1 polymer ?
#
loop_
_entity_poly.entity_id
_entity_poly.type
_entity_poly.pdbx_seq_one_letter_code
_entity_poly.pdbx_strand_id
1 'polypeptide(L)'
;MDNLMTRQLDLILREGEVDFERDFELELEPKYLDQKGHNWLKEIYEDLGGAGKMPLLEKLKFDFKINRNLFVYDDEVHFNRYRLITFKSDLYLELNFPFLETQKRLCRSYEKECLKVGMQQRIWNGAPIAKHSFGEPSEPGDFSGNGGIGWKLLAYNDAQFDLQTRIHGYKLFRITPFETLMTGGSLKRLDQLLINPKEEQRTMLLNWFMRKYQC
;
A
#
# COMPACT_ATOMS: atom_id res chain seq x y z
N MET A 1 6.11 -1.31 -12.98
CA MET A 1 7.58 -1.10 -13.01
C MET A 1 8.13 -2.03 -11.94
N ASP A 2 9.04 -2.93 -12.29
CA ASP A 2 9.50 -3.97 -11.36
C ASP A 2 10.38 -3.34 -10.26
N ASN A 3 9.89 -3.28 -9.02
CA ASN A 3 10.58 -2.66 -7.90
C ASN A 3 11.76 -3.56 -7.46
N LEU A 4 12.94 -2.98 -7.21
CA LEU A 4 14.11 -3.72 -6.75
C LEU A 4 13.81 -4.59 -5.51
N MET A 5 13.01 -4.07 -4.58
CA MET A 5 12.71 -4.74 -3.30
C MET A 5 11.86 -5.98 -3.51
N THR A 6 10.82 -5.90 -4.35
CA THR A 6 9.98 -7.04 -4.72
C THR A 6 10.77 -8.08 -5.54
N ARG A 7 11.72 -7.65 -6.39
CA ARG A 7 12.61 -8.58 -7.08
C ARG A 7 13.49 -9.38 -6.13
N GLN A 8 14.04 -8.71 -5.12
CA GLN A 8 14.93 -9.35 -4.15
C GLN A 8 14.14 -10.32 -3.26
N LEU A 9 12.92 -9.97 -2.86
CA LEU A 9 12.02 -10.89 -2.21
C LEU A 9 11.64 -12.09 -3.10
N ASP A 10 11.33 -11.88 -4.38
CA ASP A 10 11.05 -12.99 -5.33
C ASP A 10 12.22 -13.99 -5.39
N LEU A 11 13.46 -13.49 -5.48
CA LEU A 11 14.66 -14.35 -5.48
C LEU A 11 14.79 -15.14 -4.18
N ILE A 12 14.65 -14.47 -3.03
CA ILE A 12 14.76 -15.09 -1.70
C ILE A 12 13.68 -16.17 -1.51
N LEU A 13 12.45 -15.90 -1.96
CA LEU A 13 11.33 -16.86 -1.85
C LEU A 13 11.53 -18.08 -2.76
N ARG A 14 12.05 -17.89 -3.98
CA ARG A 14 12.39 -19.00 -4.90
C ARG A 14 13.52 -19.86 -4.36
N GLU A 15 14.59 -19.23 -3.86
CA GLU A 15 15.72 -19.91 -3.22
C GLU A 15 15.27 -20.71 -1.97
N GLY A 16 14.29 -20.19 -1.25
CA GLY A 16 13.65 -20.85 -0.12
C GLY A 16 12.60 -21.90 -0.48
N GLU A 17 12.43 -22.23 -1.77
CA GLU A 17 11.43 -23.18 -2.28
C GLU A 17 9.99 -22.90 -1.82
N VAL A 18 9.66 -21.61 -1.63
CA VAL A 18 8.29 -21.20 -1.29
C VAL A 18 7.43 -21.28 -2.56
N ASP A 19 6.25 -21.90 -2.45
CA ASP A 19 5.26 -21.91 -3.53
C ASP A 19 4.44 -20.61 -3.50
N PHE A 20 4.60 -19.78 -4.53
CA PHE A 20 3.93 -18.49 -4.65
C PHE A 20 3.68 -18.08 -6.10
N GLU A 21 2.66 -17.27 -6.30
CA GLU A 21 2.37 -16.59 -7.56
C GLU A 21 2.89 -15.14 -7.49
N ARG A 22 3.73 -14.74 -8.43
CA ARG A 22 4.22 -13.36 -8.56
C ARG A 22 3.27 -12.55 -9.43
N ASP A 23 3.15 -11.24 -9.16
CA ASP A 23 2.39 -10.30 -9.99
C ASP A 23 0.91 -10.71 -10.16
N PHE A 24 0.31 -11.27 -9.11
CA PHE A 24 -1.06 -11.78 -9.14
C PHE A 24 -2.07 -10.66 -9.41
N GLU A 25 -2.92 -10.84 -10.42
CA GLU A 25 -4.02 -9.92 -10.73
C GLU A 25 -5.35 -10.50 -10.23
N LEU A 26 -6.09 -9.69 -9.48
CA LEU A 26 -7.45 -9.97 -9.04
C LEU A 26 -8.41 -9.12 -9.86
N GLU A 27 -9.19 -9.77 -10.72
CA GLU A 27 -10.30 -9.14 -11.42
C GLU A 27 -11.45 -8.85 -10.45
N LEU A 28 -11.99 -7.64 -10.52
CA LEU A 28 -13.06 -7.17 -9.64
C LEU A 28 -14.39 -7.22 -10.38
N GLU A 29 -15.36 -7.87 -9.73
CA GLU A 29 -16.71 -7.97 -10.23
C GLU A 29 -17.59 -6.99 -9.44
N PRO A 30 -18.18 -5.96 -10.08
CA PRO A 30 -18.92 -4.91 -9.38
C PRO A 30 -20.03 -5.43 -8.45
N LYS A 31 -20.61 -6.60 -8.78
CA LYS A 31 -21.65 -7.27 -7.99
C LYS A 31 -21.20 -7.68 -6.57
N TYR A 32 -19.89 -7.80 -6.31
CA TYR A 32 -19.37 -8.14 -4.99
C TYR A 32 -19.21 -6.93 -4.07
N LEU A 33 -19.20 -5.73 -4.62
CA LEU A 33 -19.21 -4.51 -3.83
C LEU A 33 -20.67 -4.22 -3.41
N ASP A 34 -21.00 -4.62 -2.19
CA ASP A 34 -22.33 -4.36 -1.64
C ASP A 34 -22.54 -2.87 -1.32
N GLN A 35 -23.76 -2.51 -0.92
CA GLN A 35 -24.11 -1.13 -0.59
C GLN A 35 -23.25 -0.57 0.54
N LYS A 36 -22.85 -1.41 1.50
CA LYS A 36 -22.05 -0.98 2.66
C LYS A 36 -20.63 -0.64 2.23
N GLY A 37 -20.00 -1.51 1.44
CA GLY A 37 -18.71 -1.27 0.81
C GLY A 37 -18.71 -0.02 -0.07
N HIS A 38 -19.77 0.17 -0.85
CA HIS A 38 -19.97 1.40 -1.62
C HIS A 38 -20.02 2.66 -0.73
N ASN A 39 -20.73 2.60 0.39
CA ASN A 39 -20.83 3.72 1.33
C ASN A 39 -19.48 4.06 1.96
N TRP A 40 -18.72 3.04 2.39
CA TRP A 40 -17.38 3.24 2.94
C TRP A 40 -16.41 3.87 1.94
N LEU A 41 -16.40 3.40 0.69
CA LEU A 41 -15.55 4.00 -0.34
C LEU A 41 -15.98 5.44 -0.63
N LYS A 42 -17.29 5.70 -0.64
CA LYS A 42 -17.83 7.04 -0.87
C LYS A 42 -17.43 8.01 0.24
N GLU A 43 -17.55 7.61 1.50
CA GLU A 43 -17.09 8.37 2.66
C GLU A 43 -15.61 8.72 2.53
N ILE A 44 -14.73 7.74 2.26
CA ILE A 44 -13.29 7.97 2.07
C ILE A 44 -13.04 8.93 0.91
N TYR A 45 -13.76 8.76 -0.20
CA TYR A 45 -13.62 9.60 -1.38
C TYR A 45 -13.99 11.07 -1.07
N GLU A 46 -15.10 11.29 -0.38
CA GLU A 46 -15.57 12.61 0.05
C GLU A 46 -14.62 13.26 1.07
N ASP A 47 -14.12 12.49 2.04
CA ASP A 47 -13.14 12.96 3.04
C ASP A 47 -11.79 13.39 2.41
N LEU A 48 -11.42 12.78 1.29
CA LEU A 48 -10.27 13.19 0.50
C LEU A 48 -10.55 14.45 -0.35
N GLY A 49 -11.78 14.96 -0.35
CA GLY A 49 -12.23 16.09 -1.16
C GLY A 49 -12.59 15.69 -2.59
N GLY A 50 -12.98 14.42 -2.79
CA GLY A 50 -13.47 13.93 -4.07
C GLY A 50 -14.83 14.54 -4.41
N ALA A 51 -15.07 14.79 -5.70
CA ALA A 51 -16.32 15.32 -6.21
C ALA A 51 -16.79 14.56 -7.45
N GLY A 52 -18.10 14.36 -7.56
CA GLY A 52 -18.72 13.71 -8.72
C GLY A 52 -18.69 12.18 -8.63
N LYS A 53 -18.47 11.51 -9.77
CA LYS A 53 -18.51 10.04 -9.84
C LYS A 53 -17.22 9.46 -9.25
N MET A 54 -17.37 8.78 -8.12
CA MET A 54 -16.30 8.03 -7.48
C MET A 54 -15.73 6.96 -8.44
N PRO A 55 -14.42 6.97 -8.72
CA PRO A 55 -13.80 5.95 -9.57
C PRO A 55 -13.76 4.60 -8.84
N LEU A 56 -13.89 3.51 -9.59
CA LEU A 56 -13.75 2.15 -9.07
C LEU A 56 -12.71 1.42 -9.91
N LEU A 57 -11.83 0.67 -9.25
CA LEU A 57 -10.89 -0.21 -9.91
C LEU A 57 -11.62 -1.43 -10.48
N GLU A 58 -11.23 -1.84 -11.67
CA GLU A 58 -11.72 -3.06 -12.32
C GLU A 58 -10.80 -4.25 -12.03
N LYS A 59 -9.54 -3.97 -11.68
CA LYS A 59 -8.56 -4.99 -11.31
C LYS A 59 -7.56 -4.47 -10.29
N LEU A 60 -7.04 -5.38 -9.48
CA LEU A 60 -6.00 -5.13 -8.49
C LEU A 60 -4.78 -5.99 -8.80
N LYS A 61 -3.59 -5.41 -8.63
CA LYS A 61 -2.32 -6.11 -8.84
C LYS A 61 -1.55 -6.23 -7.53
N PHE A 62 -1.18 -7.43 -7.16
CA PHE A 62 -0.41 -7.75 -5.96
C PHE A 62 0.97 -8.27 -6.33
N ASP A 63 1.97 -8.01 -5.49
CA ASP A 63 3.35 -8.45 -5.76
C ASP A 63 3.46 -9.97 -5.62
N PHE A 64 2.82 -10.53 -4.59
CA PHE A 64 2.80 -11.97 -4.34
C PHE A 64 1.44 -12.47 -3.87
N LYS A 65 1.13 -13.71 -4.23
CA LYS A 65 0.04 -14.50 -3.65
C LYS A 65 0.57 -15.84 -3.16
N ILE A 66 0.24 -16.16 -1.91
CA ILE A 66 0.53 -17.46 -1.29
C ILE A 66 -0.77 -17.97 -0.67
N ASN A 67 -1.34 -19.02 -1.26
CA ASN A 67 -2.65 -19.54 -0.87
C ASN A 67 -3.73 -18.43 -0.90
N ARG A 68 -4.36 -18.14 0.25
CA ARG A 68 -5.38 -17.09 0.45
C ARG A 68 -4.80 -15.79 1.01
N ASN A 69 -3.49 -15.58 0.85
CA ASN A 69 -2.79 -14.41 1.35
C ASN A 69 -2.22 -13.61 0.19
N LEU A 70 -2.49 -12.31 0.18
CA LEU A 70 -2.04 -11.36 -0.83
C LEU A 70 -1.06 -10.39 -0.19
N PHE A 71 0.02 -10.11 -0.91
CA PHE A 71 1.11 -9.26 -0.44
C PHE A 71 1.27 -8.06 -1.39
N VAL A 72 1.35 -6.88 -0.81
CA VAL A 72 1.70 -5.65 -1.52
C VAL A 72 2.85 -4.96 -0.80
N TYR A 73 3.82 -4.48 -1.56
CA TYR A 73 4.92 -3.65 -1.09
C TYR A 73 4.51 -2.19 -1.18
N ASP A 74 4.31 -1.57 -0.02
CA ASP A 74 4.05 -0.13 0.08
C ASP A 74 5.40 0.60 0.01
N ASP A 75 5.71 1.21 -1.12
CA ASP A 75 6.87 2.09 -1.24
C ASP A 75 6.67 3.41 -0.46
N GLU A 76 7.68 4.30 -0.48
CA GLU A 76 7.68 5.51 0.32
C GLU A 76 6.48 6.43 0.05
N VAL A 77 5.86 6.38 -1.14
CA VAL A 77 4.80 7.34 -1.51
C VAL A 77 3.45 7.04 -0.87
N HIS A 78 3.27 5.85 -0.28
CA HIS A 78 2.05 5.46 0.43
C HIS A 78 1.94 6.07 1.83
N PHE A 79 3.06 6.53 2.41
CA PHE A 79 3.11 7.01 3.79
C PHE A 79 2.89 8.52 3.88
N ASN A 80 1.71 8.97 3.47
CA ASN A 80 1.32 10.38 3.43
C ASN A 80 0.07 10.68 4.28
N ARG A 81 -0.22 11.97 4.53
CA ARG A 81 -1.42 12.41 5.26
C ARG A 81 -2.75 11.96 4.66
N TYR A 82 -2.86 11.84 3.33
CA TYR A 82 -4.11 11.45 2.69
C TYR A 82 -4.42 9.99 2.99
N ARG A 83 -3.40 9.13 2.99
CA ARG A 83 -3.54 7.75 3.47
C ARG A 83 -3.96 7.71 4.93
N LEU A 84 -3.41 8.58 5.78
CA LEU A 84 -3.84 8.71 7.18
C LEU A 84 -5.31 9.14 7.33
N ILE A 85 -5.85 9.95 6.41
CA ILE A 85 -7.28 10.30 6.37
C ILE A 85 -8.10 9.03 6.12
N THR A 86 -7.75 8.22 5.11
CA THR A 86 -8.50 6.99 4.79
C THR A 86 -8.61 6.04 5.98
N PHE A 87 -7.54 5.93 6.78
CA PHE A 87 -7.49 5.07 7.98
C PHE A 87 -8.38 5.51 9.15
N LYS A 88 -9.06 6.66 9.04
CA LYS A 88 -10.02 7.15 10.03
C LYS A 88 -11.47 6.78 9.72
N SER A 89 -11.74 6.30 8.51
CA SER A 89 -13.10 5.93 8.06
C SER A 89 -13.64 4.69 8.77
N ASP A 90 -14.96 4.54 8.72
CA ASP A 90 -15.68 3.41 9.30
C ASP A 90 -15.23 2.06 8.74
N LEU A 91 -14.75 2.03 7.48
CA LEU A 91 -14.14 0.84 6.86
C LEU A 91 -13.09 0.19 7.76
N TYR A 92 -12.16 1.00 8.29
CA TYR A 92 -11.04 0.49 9.08
C TYR A 92 -11.41 0.26 10.54
N LEU A 93 -12.42 0.96 11.04
CA LEU A 93 -12.98 0.71 12.37
C LEU A 93 -13.68 -0.65 12.42
N GLU A 94 -14.39 -1.01 11.36
CA GLU A 94 -15.22 -2.23 11.33
C GLU A 94 -14.46 -3.48 10.88
N LEU A 95 -13.54 -3.39 9.91
CA LEU A 95 -12.87 -4.57 9.34
C LEU A 95 -11.61 -5.03 10.08
N ASN A 96 -11.13 -4.24 11.06
CA ASN A 96 -10.00 -4.53 11.96
C ASN A 96 -8.76 -5.09 11.24
N PHE A 97 -8.13 -4.27 10.38
CA PHE A 97 -6.93 -4.66 9.66
C PHE A 97 -5.69 -4.71 10.57
N PRO A 98 -4.89 -5.80 10.57
CA PRO A 98 -3.76 -5.96 11.48
C PRO A 98 -2.62 -4.95 11.23
N PHE A 99 -2.52 -4.40 10.01
CA PHE A 99 -1.50 -3.42 9.66
C PHE A 99 -1.87 -1.98 10.04
N LEU A 100 -3.12 -1.71 10.45
CA LEU A 100 -3.68 -0.36 10.54
C LEU A 100 -2.86 0.58 11.42
N GLU A 101 -2.58 0.18 12.66
CA GLU A 101 -1.88 1.05 13.62
C GLU A 101 -0.41 1.27 13.25
N THR A 102 0.24 0.27 12.64
CA THR A 102 1.59 0.43 12.09
C THR A 102 1.57 1.42 10.93
N GLN A 103 0.64 1.28 10.00
CA GLN A 103 0.51 2.18 8.84
C GLN A 103 0.22 3.62 9.27
N LYS A 104 -0.72 3.85 10.20
CA LYS A 104 -0.98 5.19 10.76
C LYS A 104 0.27 5.84 11.35
N ARG A 105 1.11 5.08 12.06
CA ARG A 105 2.39 5.57 12.60
C ARG A 105 3.37 5.90 11.48
N LEU A 106 3.51 5.03 10.47
CA LEU A 106 4.42 5.25 9.36
C LEU A 106 4.04 6.50 8.55
N CYS A 107 2.75 6.72 8.26
CA CYS A 107 2.28 7.95 7.60
C CYS A 107 2.69 9.22 8.35
N ARG A 108 2.68 9.20 9.69
CA ARG A 108 3.10 10.35 10.51
C ARG A 108 4.62 10.52 10.53
N SER A 109 5.36 9.42 10.60
CA SER A 109 6.82 9.44 10.76
C SER A 109 7.56 9.73 9.45
N TYR A 110 7.02 9.31 8.31
CA TYR A 110 7.74 9.30 7.03
C TYR A 110 7.15 10.23 5.96
N GLU A 111 6.21 11.13 6.30
CA GLU A 111 5.60 12.05 5.33
C GLU A 111 6.65 12.92 4.59
N LYS A 112 7.73 13.33 5.28
CA LYS A 112 8.79 14.12 4.64
C LYS A 112 9.56 13.33 3.57
N GLU A 113 9.83 12.06 3.83
CA GLU A 113 10.49 11.15 2.88
C GLU A 113 9.55 10.84 1.72
N CYS A 114 8.28 10.55 2.02
CA CYS A 114 7.20 10.42 1.05
C CYS A 114 7.13 11.65 0.12
N LEU A 115 7.16 12.87 0.67
CA LEU A 115 7.11 14.09 -0.13
C LEU A 115 8.29 14.20 -1.09
N LYS A 116 9.50 13.94 -0.59
CA LYS A 116 10.71 13.97 -1.42
C LYS A 116 10.61 12.97 -2.58
N VAL A 117 10.22 11.73 -2.31
CA VAL A 117 10.13 10.67 -3.34
C VAL A 117 8.97 10.93 -4.30
N GLY A 118 7.78 11.25 -3.79
CA GLY A 118 6.60 11.51 -4.60
C GLY A 118 6.76 12.70 -5.55
N MET A 119 7.55 13.71 -5.16
CA MET A 119 7.91 14.83 -6.05
C MET A 119 8.78 14.37 -7.22
N GLN A 120 9.79 13.53 -6.96
CA GLN A 120 10.65 12.97 -8.01
C GLN A 120 9.86 12.08 -8.98
N GLN A 121 8.90 11.32 -8.44
CA GLN A 121 8.00 10.46 -9.20
C GLN A 121 6.80 11.18 -9.82
N ARG A 122 6.69 12.51 -9.66
CA ARG A 122 5.58 13.35 -10.16
C ARG A 122 4.19 12.92 -9.67
N ILE A 123 4.12 12.30 -8.49
CA ILE A 123 2.88 11.83 -7.87
C ILE A 123 1.99 12.99 -7.43
N TRP A 124 2.55 14.17 -7.13
CA TRP A 124 1.79 15.32 -6.65
C TRP A 124 0.55 15.63 -7.51
N ASN A 125 0.74 15.73 -8.83
CA ASN A 125 -0.34 15.97 -9.79
C ASN A 125 -1.11 14.68 -10.16
N GLY A 126 -0.44 13.53 -10.11
CA GLY A 126 -1.03 12.23 -10.46
C GLY A 126 -1.41 12.07 -11.93
N ALA A 127 -2.13 10.98 -12.22
CA ALA A 127 -2.71 10.72 -13.54
C ALA A 127 -3.91 11.64 -13.82
N PRO A 128 -4.34 11.83 -15.09
CA PRO A 128 -5.46 12.71 -15.43
C PRO A 128 -6.76 12.47 -14.65
N ILE A 129 -7.04 11.21 -14.28
CA ILE A 129 -8.21 10.85 -13.47
C ILE A 129 -8.18 11.48 -12.07
N ALA A 130 -6.99 11.77 -11.51
CA ALA A 130 -6.87 12.46 -10.22
C ALA A 130 -7.49 13.86 -10.30
N LYS A 131 -7.22 14.59 -11.39
CA LYS A 131 -7.77 15.93 -11.64
C LYS A 131 -9.28 15.90 -11.86
N HIS A 132 -9.77 14.89 -12.59
CA HIS A 132 -11.22 14.69 -12.73
C HIS A 132 -11.90 14.40 -11.38
N SER A 133 -11.20 13.68 -10.50
CA SER A 133 -11.75 13.21 -9.23
C SER A 133 -11.67 14.25 -8.10
N PHE A 134 -10.62 15.06 -8.07
CA PHE A 134 -10.30 15.94 -6.94
C PHE A 134 -10.11 17.41 -7.35
N GLY A 135 -10.18 17.76 -8.64
CA GLY A 135 -9.93 19.12 -9.12
C GLY A 135 -8.45 19.45 -9.31
N GLU A 136 -8.11 20.74 -9.33
CA GLU A 136 -6.73 21.21 -9.52
C GLU A 136 -5.87 20.98 -8.27
N PRO A 137 -4.61 20.52 -8.42
CA PRO A 137 -3.70 20.45 -7.29
C PRO A 137 -3.27 21.84 -6.84
N SER A 138 -2.90 21.96 -5.57
CA SER A 138 -2.12 23.12 -5.11
C SER A 138 -0.70 23.06 -5.68
N GLU A 139 0.08 24.13 -5.45
CA GLU A 139 1.50 24.14 -5.84
C GLU A 139 2.27 22.95 -5.23
N PRO A 140 3.24 22.36 -5.95
CA PRO A 140 3.94 21.18 -5.47
C PRO A 140 4.65 21.39 -4.12
N GLY A 141 4.29 20.56 -3.14
CA GLY A 141 4.76 20.66 -1.76
C GLY A 141 3.90 21.54 -0.85
N ASP A 142 2.94 22.28 -1.41
CA ASP A 142 1.97 23.04 -0.62
C ASP A 142 0.74 22.20 -0.30
N PHE A 143 0.68 21.71 0.94
CA PHE A 143 -0.49 20.99 1.41
C PHE A 143 -1.66 21.90 1.84
N SER A 144 -1.53 23.22 1.72
CA SER A 144 -2.65 24.15 1.89
C SER A 144 -3.64 24.01 0.72
N GLY A 145 -4.92 24.29 0.96
CA GLY A 145 -5.96 24.14 -0.05
C GLY A 145 -6.18 22.68 -0.45
N ASN A 146 -6.11 22.38 -1.76
CA ASN A 146 -6.40 21.05 -2.28
C ASN A 146 -5.22 20.07 -2.18
N GLY A 147 -4.00 20.59 -2.14
CA GLY A 147 -2.76 19.83 -2.02
C GLY A 147 -2.51 18.86 -3.19
N GLY A 148 -1.85 17.73 -2.89
CA GLY A 148 -1.43 16.74 -3.88
C GLY A 148 -2.54 15.76 -4.27
N ILE A 149 -3.27 16.06 -5.36
CA ILE A 149 -4.39 15.24 -5.84
C ILE A 149 -3.98 13.82 -6.26
N GLY A 150 -2.75 13.61 -6.71
CA GLY A 150 -2.30 12.27 -7.07
C GLY A 150 -2.08 11.38 -5.85
N TRP A 151 -1.70 11.94 -4.70
CA TRP A 151 -1.70 11.18 -3.44
C TRP A 151 -3.09 10.94 -2.89
N LYS A 152 -4.06 11.85 -3.11
CA LYS A 152 -5.46 11.57 -2.79
C LYS A 152 -5.97 10.36 -3.57
N LEU A 153 -5.70 10.33 -4.88
CA LEU A 153 -6.04 9.18 -5.71
C LEU A 153 -5.32 7.90 -5.27
N LEU A 154 -4.04 7.99 -4.95
CA LEU A 154 -3.26 6.84 -4.44
C LEU A 154 -3.87 6.29 -3.14
N ALA A 155 -4.14 7.16 -2.18
CA ALA A 155 -4.73 6.79 -0.89
C ALA A 155 -6.13 6.19 -1.05
N TYR A 156 -6.94 6.72 -1.97
CA TYR A 156 -8.25 6.18 -2.30
C TYR A 156 -8.13 4.79 -2.96
N ASN A 157 -7.19 4.60 -3.88
CA ASN A 157 -6.93 3.29 -4.47
C ASN A 157 -6.44 2.28 -3.44
N ASP A 158 -5.59 2.68 -2.50
CA ASP A 158 -5.16 1.81 -1.40
C ASP A 158 -6.35 1.34 -0.54
N ALA A 159 -7.35 2.20 -0.30
CA ALA A 159 -8.56 1.80 0.40
C ALA A 159 -9.41 0.81 -0.40
N GLN A 160 -9.47 0.95 -1.72
CA GLN A 160 -10.11 -0.04 -2.58
C GLN A 160 -9.38 -1.40 -2.52
N PHE A 161 -8.04 -1.42 -2.53
CA PHE A 161 -7.27 -2.64 -2.32
C PHE A 161 -7.65 -3.34 -1.02
N ASP A 162 -7.66 -2.58 0.08
CA ASP A 162 -7.95 -3.13 1.41
C ASP A 162 -9.38 -3.69 1.50
N LEU A 163 -10.38 -2.97 0.99
CA LEU A 163 -11.77 -3.43 1.02
C LEU A 163 -11.97 -4.66 0.11
N GLN A 164 -11.50 -4.60 -1.13
CA GLN A 164 -11.74 -5.64 -2.12
C GLN A 164 -11.05 -6.96 -1.74
N THR A 165 -9.85 -6.90 -1.16
CA THR A 165 -9.21 -8.11 -0.63
C THR A 165 -10.08 -8.80 0.43
N ARG A 166 -10.72 -8.04 1.32
CA ARG A 166 -11.64 -8.58 2.34
C ARG A 166 -12.91 -9.15 1.72
N ILE A 167 -13.52 -8.46 0.75
CA ILE A 167 -14.71 -8.93 0.03
C ILE A 167 -14.44 -10.29 -0.65
N HIS A 168 -13.28 -10.43 -1.27
CA HIS A 168 -12.89 -11.66 -1.97
C HIS A 168 -12.33 -12.76 -1.04
N GLY A 169 -12.36 -12.57 0.28
CA GLY A 169 -11.95 -13.57 1.26
C GLY A 169 -10.43 -13.79 1.33
N TYR A 170 -9.63 -12.81 0.90
CA TYR A 170 -8.18 -12.84 1.05
C TYR A 170 -7.73 -12.13 2.33
N LYS A 171 -6.62 -12.60 2.90
CA LYS A 171 -5.87 -11.87 3.93
C LYS A 171 -4.83 -10.99 3.23
N LEU A 172 -4.81 -9.71 3.55
CA LEU A 172 -3.87 -8.75 2.97
C LEU A 172 -2.71 -8.46 3.92
N PHE A 173 -1.49 -8.56 3.39
CA PHE A 173 -0.25 -8.18 4.05
C PHE A 173 0.40 -7.02 3.31
N ARG A 174 0.61 -5.92 4.03
CA ARG A 174 1.39 -4.77 3.56
C ARG A 174 2.84 -4.90 4.04
N ILE A 175 3.77 -4.99 3.10
CA ILE A 175 5.21 -4.99 3.34
C ILE A 175 5.69 -3.54 3.25
N THR A 176 6.46 -3.09 4.24
CA THR A 176 6.85 -1.68 4.35
C THR A 176 8.37 -1.54 4.42
N PRO A 177 9.01 -0.59 3.70
CA PRO A 177 10.46 -0.38 3.70
C PRO A 177 11.03 -0.09 5.09
N PHE A 178 10.22 0.55 5.94
CA PHE A 178 10.62 1.09 7.24
C PHE A 178 10.60 0.06 8.37
N GLU A 179 10.17 -1.18 8.11
CA GLU A 179 10.19 -2.24 9.12
C GLU A 179 11.64 -2.54 9.51
N THR A 180 11.93 -2.64 10.82
CA THR A 180 13.30 -2.88 11.30
C THR A 180 13.47 -4.31 11.79
N LEU A 181 14.56 -4.95 11.36
CA LEU A 181 14.91 -6.33 11.69
C LEU A 181 16.23 -6.36 12.47
N MET A 182 16.27 -7.18 13.52
CA MET A 182 17.49 -7.42 14.30
C MET A 182 18.42 -8.35 13.52
N THR A 183 19.61 -7.88 13.17
CA THR A 183 20.64 -8.66 12.47
C THR A 183 22.03 -8.27 12.96
N GLY A 184 22.86 -9.26 13.28
CA GLY A 184 24.23 -9.03 13.74
C GLY A 184 24.32 -8.08 14.95
N GLY A 185 23.35 -8.15 15.88
CA GLY A 185 23.29 -7.31 17.08
C GLY A 185 22.82 -5.87 16.87
N SER A 186 22.32 -5.52 15.67
CA SER A 186 21.82 -4.17 15.35
C SER A 186 20.47 -4.22 14.64
N LEU A 187 19.65 -3.19 14.83
CA LEU A 187 18.42 -2.99 14.05
C LEU A 187 18.76 -2.37 12.70
N LYS A 188 18.27 -2.98 11.61
CA LYS A 188 18.40 -2.45 10.24
C LYS A 188 17.04 -2.38 9.56
N ARG A 189 16.81 -1.37 8.71
CA ARG A 189 15.57 -1.24 7.94
C ARG A 189 15.49 -2.31 6.85
N LEU A 190 14.28 -2.76 6.53
CA LEU A 190 14.00 -3.79 5.54
C LEU A 190 14.50 -3.41 4.15
N ASP A 191 14.25 -2.18 3.71
CA ASP A 191 14.73 -1.68 2.42
C ASP A 191 16.26 -1.75 2.29
N GLN A 192 16.98 -1.34 3.34
CA GLN A 192 18.45 -1.42 3.38
C GLN A 192 18.96 -2.86 3.31
N LEU A 193 18.21 -3.81 3.90
CA LEU A 193 18.55 -5.23 3.87
C LEU A 193 18.29 -5.85 2.48
N LEU A 194 17.30 -5.34 1.75
CA LEU A 194 16.89 -5.87 0.45
C LEU A 194 17.73 -5.33 -0.73
N ILE A 195 18.45 -4.21 -0.60
CA ILE A 195 19.25 -3.66 -1.72
C ILE A 195 20.28 -4.67 -2.27
N ASN A 196 21.00 -5.35 -1.38
CA ASN A 196 22.01 -6.36 -1.73
C ASN A 196 22.21 -7.35 -0.57
N PRO A 197 21.28 -8.29 -0.36
CA PRO A 197 21.32 -9.18 0.79
C PRO A 197 22.46 -10.21 0.65
N LYS A 198 23.29 -10.32 1.69
CA LYS A 198 24.25 -11.42 1.86
C LYS A 198 23.53 -12.74 2.13
N GLU A 199 24.17 -13.87 1.90
CA GLU A 199 23.62 -15.22 2.15
C GLU A 199 22.93 -15.36 3.52
N GLU A 200 23.61 -14.97 4.61
CA GLU A 200 23.02 -15.02 5.96
C GLU A 200 21.77 -14.13 6.10
N GLN A 201 21.76 -12.97 5.42
CA GLN A 201 20.63 -12.06 5.44
C GLN A 201 19.46 -12.59 4.62
N ARG A 202 19.71 -13.33 3.53
CA ARG A 202 18.66 -13.98 2.72
C ARG A 202 17.86 -14.98 3.56
N THR A 203 18.56 -15.87 4.27
CA THR A 203 17.92 -16.83 5.19
C THR A 203 17.12 -16.12 6.29
N MET A 204 17.67 -15.03 6.85
CA MET A 204 16.94 -14.24 7.85
C MET A 204 15.69 -13.57 7.27
N LEU A 205 15.78 -12.98 6.07
CA LEU A 205 14.68 -12.33 5.38
C LEU A 205 13.58 -13.33 5.00
N LEU A 206 13.96 -14.52 4.52
CA LEU A 206 13.02 -15.62 4.29
C LEU A 206 12.27 -15.97 5.58
N ASN A 207 12.99 -16.21 6.67
CA ASN A 207 12.39 -16.53 7.96
C ASN A 207 11.48 -15.41 8.49
N TRP A 208 11.85 -14.14 8.29
CA TRP A 208 11.01 -13.01 8.63
C TRP A 208 9.72 -13.00 7.80
N PHE A 209 9.83 -13.19 6.48
CA PHE A 209 8.67 -13.22 5.59
C PHE A 209 7.72 -14.36 5.95
N MET A 210 8.25 -15.56 6.19
CA MET A 210 7.45 -16.73 6.57
C MET A 210 6.74 -16.55 7.91
N ARG A 211 7.40 -15.92 8.91
CA ARG A 211 6.72 -15.55 10.17
C ARG A 211 5.59 -14.57 9.94
N LYS A 212 5.80 -13.55 9.09
CA LYS A 212 4.76 -12.56 8.77
C LYS A 212 3.56 -13.21 8.09
N TYR A 213 3.79 -14.19 7.21
CA TYR A 213 2.77 -15.01 6.56
C TYR A 213 1.97 -15.90 7.54
N GLN A 214 2.61 -16.43 8.58
CA GLN A 214 1.99 -17.38 9.52
C GLN A 214 1.19 -16.72 10.66
N CYS A 215 1.44 -15.45 10.97
CA CYS A 215 0.63 -14.63 11.88
C CYS A 215 -0.64 -14.12 11.20
#